data_AF-A0A105H3Z7-F1
#
_entry.id   AF-A0A105H3Z7-F1
#
_cell.length_a   1.000
_cell.length_b   1.000
_cell.length_c   1.000
_cell.angle_alpha   90.00
_cell.angle_beta   90.00
_cell.angle_gamma   90.00
#
_symmetry.space_group_name_H-M   'P 1'
#
loop_
_entity.id
_entity.type
_entity.pdbx_description
1 polymer ?
#
loop_
_entity_poly.entity_id
_entity_poly.type
_entity_poly.pdbx_seq_one_letter_code
_entity_poly.pdbx_strand_id
1 'polypeptide(L)' 'MNAQSLSGMLRAQELLLVSMIRALPPDTRSAVVDLYAEQLAFAEQGGFEGHGDRATHEAFIAHARNLLIRIESLA' A
#
# COMPACT_ATOMS: atom_id res chain seq x y z
N MET A 1 8.48 -7.83 -19.49
CA MET A 1 8.64 -8.45 -18.15
C MET A 1 7.65 -9.59 -18.00
N ASN A 2 8.02 -10.70 -17.37
CA ASN A 2 7.07 -11.75 -17.02
C ASN A 2 6.42 -11.46 -15.65
N ALA A 3 5.26 -12.09 -15.37
CA ALA A 3 4.50 -11.87 -14.14
C ALA A 3 5.32 -12.16 -12.87
N GLN A 4 6.22 -13.14 -12.92
CA GLN A 4 7.10 -13.49 -11.80
C GLN A 4 8.09 -12.37 -11.46
N SER A 5 8.71 -11.75 -12.47
CA SER A 5 9.65 -10.64 -12.28
C SER A 5 8.93 -9.39 -11.77
N LEU A 6 7.70 -9.14 -12.23
CA LEU A 6 6.85 -8.06 -11.73
C LEU A 6 6.48 -8.27 -10.26
N SER A 7 6.03 -9.47 -9.90
CA SER A 7 5.70 -9.81 -8.51
C SER A 7 6.91 -9.68 -7.58
N GLY A 8 8.09 -10.13 -8.02
CA GLY A 8 9.34 -9.95 -7.27
C GLY A 8 9.70 -8.47 -7.05
N MET A 9 9.49 -7.63 -8.05
CA MET A 9 9.74 -6.18 -7.95
C MET A 9 8.77 -5.49 -6.97
N LEU A 10 7.48 -5.79 -7.05
CA LEU A 10 6.47 -5.27 -6.12
C LEU A 10 6.81 -5.67 -4.68
N ARG A 11 7.21 -6.94 -4.49
CA ARG A 11 7.63 -7.42 -3.17
C ARG A 11 8.88 -6.70 -2.66
N ALA A 12 9.86 -6.43 -3.52
CA ALA A 12 11.05 -5.67 -3.14
C ALA A 12 10.69 -4.22 -2.75
N GLN A 13 9.75 -3.59 -3.46
CA GLN A 13 9.26 -2.25 -3.14
C GLN A 13 8.53 -2.21 -1.79
N GLU A 14 7.67 -3.18 -1.50
CA GLU A 14 7.02 -3.31 -0.17
C GLU A 14 8.07 -3.37 0.95
N LEU A 15 9.08 -4.23 0.77
CA LEU A 15 10.15 -4.40 1.77
C LEU A 15 10.97 -3.13 1.95
N LEU A 16 11.28 -2.42 0.86
CA LEU A 16 11.97 -1.14 0.92
C LEU A 16 11.15 -0.11 1.70
N LEU A 17 9.86 0.05 1.39
CA LEU A 17 8.96 0.97 2.10
C LEU A 17 8.91 0.67 3.59
N VAL A 18 8.68 -0.60 3.96
CA VAL A 18 8.68 -1.04 5.36
C VAL A 18 10.02 -0.74 6.04
N SER A 19 11.15 -0.96 5.36
CA SER A 19 12.47 -0.66 5.92
C SER A 19 12.69 0.83 6.17
N MET A 20 12.22 1.68 5.25
CA MET A 20 12.31 3.14 5.38
C MET A 20 11.46 3.63 6.54
N ILE A 21 10.22 3.15 6.66
CA ILE A 21 9.30 3.53 7.74
C ILE A 21 9.87 3.12 9.10
N ARG A 22 10.44 1.92 9.20
CA ARG A 22 11.04 1.43 10.46
C ARG A 22 12.20 2.30 10.95
N ALA A 23 12.90 2.99 10.05
CA ALA A 23 14.00 3.89 10.39
C ALA A 23 13.55 5.27 10.89
N LEU A 24 12.25 5.59 10.82
CA LEU A 24 11.69 6.85 11.28
C LEU A 24 11.48 6.87 12.81
N PRO A 25 11.47 8.07 13.44
CA PRO A 25 11.05 8.22 14.83
C PRO A 25 9.62 7.71 15.06
N PRO A 26 9.29 7.21 16.27
CA PRO A 26 7.96 6.69 16.61
C PRO A 26 6.80 7.58 16.17
N ASP A 27 6.82 8.86 16.54
CA ASP A 27 5.76 9.81 16.19
C ASP A 27 5.59 9.97 14.68
N THR A 28 6.68 9.91 13.92
CA THR A 28 6.67 9.99 12.45
C THR A 28 6.10 8.72 11.83
N ARG A 29 6.35 7.54 12.43
CA ARG A 29 5.75 6.28 11.96
C ARG A 29 4.24 6.30 12.10
N SER A 30 3.73 6.76 13.25
CA SER A 30 2.29 6.92 13.49
C SER A 30 1.66 7.89 12.49
N ALA A 31 2.30 9.04 12.23
CA ALA A 31 1.80 9.98 11.22
C ALA A 31 1.77 9.38 9.80
N VAL A 32 2.72 8.50 9.46
CA VAL A 32 2.73 7.78 8.17
C VAL A 32 1.60 6.76 8.09
N VAL A 33 1.30 6.04 9.19
CA VAL A 33 0.15 5.14 9.28
C VAL A 33 -1.14 5.90 9.00
N ASP A 34 -1.35 7.02 9.70
CA ASP A 34 -2.56 7.82 9.58
C ASP A 34 -2.75 8.34 8.15
N LEU A 35 -1.69 8.91 7.56
CA LEU A 35 -1.71 9.41 6.19
C LEU A 35 -1.99 8.30 5.17
N TYR A 36 -1.40 7.13 5.35
CA TYR A 36 -1.64 5.99 4.46
C TYR A 36 -3.07 5.46 4.58
N ALA A 37 -3.62 5.43 5.80
CA ALA A 37 -5.01 5.05 6.05
C ALA A 37 -6.00 6.02 5.39
N GLU A 38 -5.76 7.34 5.48
CA GLU A 38 -6.57 8.36 4.81
C GLU A 38 -6.54 8.20 3.28
N GLN A 39 -5.36 7.96 2.69
CA GLN A 39 -5.21 7.75 1.25
C GLN A 39 -5.93 6.49 0.77
N LEU A 40 -5.88 5.41 1.56
CA LEU A 40 -6.61 4.19 1.26
C LEU A 40 -8.13 4.43 1.32
N ALA A 41 -8.62 5.10 2.36
CA ALA A 41 -10.04 5.44 2.48
C ALA A 41 -10.53 6.30 1.29
N PHE A 42 -9.72 7.25 0.84
CA PHE A 42 -9.99 8.03 -0.36
C PHE A 42 -10.06 7.15 -1.62
N ALA A 43 -9.09 6.26 -1.82
CA ALA A 43 -9.05 5.36 -2.96
C ALA A 43 -10.24 4.38 -3.00
N GLU A 44 -10.73 3.95 -1.83
CA GLU A 44 -11.92 3.10 -1.70
C GLU A 44 -13.22 3.84 -2.06
N GLN A 45 -13.27 5.16 -1.80
CA GLN A 45 -14.45 5.99 -2.09
C GLN A 45 -14.50 6.46 -3.55
N GLY A 46 -13.34 6.65 -4.19
CA GLY A 46 -13.19 7.20 -5.54
C GLY A 46 -13.56 6.24 -6.67
N GLY A 47 -14.66 5.49 -6.53
CA GLY A 47 -15.09 4.39 -7.40
C GLY A 47 -14.70 4.53 -8.87
N PHE A 48 -14.11 3.47 -9.43
CA PHE A 48 -13.62 3.41 -10.81
C PHE A 48 -14.75 3.72 -11.82
N GLU A 49 -14.69 4.88 -12.49
CA GLU A 49 -15.66 5.26 -13.53
C GLU A 49 -15.38 4.61 -14.90
N GLY A 50 -14.34 3.77 -15.01
CA GLY A 50 -13.94 3.10 -16.25
C GLY A 50 -14.43 1.65 -16.34
N HIS A 51 -15.01 1.28 -17.49
CA HIS A 51 -15.35 -0.12 -17.82
C HIS A 51 -14.11 -1.04 -17.95
N GLY A 52 -12.91 -0.46 -17.98
CA GLY A 52 -11.64 -1.15 -17.97
C GLY A 52 -11.11 -1.31 -16.54
N ASP A 53 -11.41 -2.48 -15.97
CA ASP A 53 -10.59 -3.14 -14.95
C ASP A 53 -10.90 -2.90 -13.46
N ARG A 54 -12.17 -3.11 -13.09
CA ARG A 54 -12.58 -3.30 -11.69
C ARG A 54 -11.72 -4.34 -10.95
N ALA A 55 -11.27 -5.40 -11.62
CA ALA A 55 -10.44 -6.44 -11.01
C ALA A 55 -9.07 -5.89 -10.59
N THR A 56 -8.43 -5.06 -11.43
CA THR A 56 -7.18 -4.37 -11.05
C THR A 56 -7.41 -3.36 -9.93
N HIS A 57 -8.52 -2.63 -9.93
CA HIS A 57 -8.83 -1.74 -8.81
C HIS A 57 -9.01 -2.51 -7.49
N GLU A 58 -9.77 -3.60 -7.49
CA GLU A 58 -9.94 -4.47 -6.33
C GLU A 58 -8.62 -5.09 -5.85
N ALA A 59 -7.77 -5.53 -6.78
CA ALA A 59 -6.44 -6.06 -6.47
C ALA A 59 -5.53 -4.99 -5.86
N PHE A 60 -5.60 -3.75 -6.36
CA PHE A 60 -4.86 -2.61 -5.79
C PHE A 60 -5.32 -2.30 -4.36
N ILE A 61 -6.64 -2.19 -4.14
CA ILE A 61 -7.19 -1.94 -2.79
C ILE A 61 -6.80 -3.05 -1.82
N ALA A 62 -6.87 -4.32 -2.25
CA ALA A 62 -6.45 -5.46 -1.43
C ALA A 62 -4.95 -5.41 -1.09
N HIS A 63 -4.10 -5.04 -2.04
CA HIS A 63 -2.66 -4.85 -1.81
C HIS A 63 -2.40 -3.70 -0.84
N ALA A 64 -3.04 -2.55 -1.03
CA ALA A 64 -2.88 -1.37 -0.17
C ALA A 64 -3.33 -1.66 1.27
N ARG A 65 -4.46 -2.35 1.48
CA ARG A 65 -4.90 -2.84 2.80
C ARG A 65 -3.84 -3.71 3.47
N ASN A 66 -3.27 -4.66 2.73
CA ASN A 66 -2.22 -5.53 3.26
C ASN A 66 -0.95 -4.77 3.62
N LEU A 67 -0.62 -3.71 2.88
CA LEU A 67 0.52 -2.87 3.19
C LEU A 67 0.25 -2.00 4.43
N LEU A 68 -0.96 -1.44 4.57
CA LEU A 68 -1.36 -0.69 5.77
C LEU A 68 -1.18 -1.54 7.04
N ILE A 69 -1.68 -2.78 7.05
CA ILE A 69 -1.52 -3.71 8.19
C ILE A 69 -0.05 -3.90 8.57
N ARG A 70 0.84 -4.00 7.57
CA ARG A 70 2.28 -4.13 7.82
C ARG A 70 2.87 -2.86 8.41
N ILE A 71 2.45 -1.69 7.93
CA ILE A 71 2.95 -0.39 8.40
C ILE A 71 2.42 -0.11 9.81
N GLU A 72 1.16 -0.41 10.11
CA GLU A 72 0.56 -0.33 11.45
C GLU A 72 1.34 -1.15 12.48
N SER A 73 1.85 -2.33 12.10
CA SER A 73 2.69 -3.14 12.99
C SER A 73 4.04 -2.52 13.35
N LEU A 74 4.41 -1.39 12.72
CA LEU A 74 5.65 -0.65 12.97
C LEU A 74 5.45 0.58 13.86
N ALA A 75 4.21 1.01 14.10
CA ALA A 75 3.87 2.21 14.87
C ALA A 75 4.40 2.09 16.31
#